data_AF-A0A257G6P9-F1
#
_entry.id   AF-A0A257G6P9-F1
#
_cell.length_a   1.000
_cell.length_b   1.000
_cell.length_c   1.000
_cell.angle_alpha   90.00
_cell.angle_beta   90.00
_cell.angle_gamma   90.00
#
_symmetry.space_group_name_H-M   'P 1'
#
loop_
_entity.id
_entity.type
_entity.pdbx_description
1 polymer ?
#
loop_
_entity_poly.entity_id
_entity_poly.type
_entity_poly.pdbx_seq_one_letter_code
_entity_poly.pdbx_strand_id
1 'polypeptide(L)'
;MAKLAALVQSLQNQGVVVVKEGPDLCAQRKVKELYSFTCPMIGNRQEIYYGPLVSNTPFAPSRGISGYKTGNLGLGHVVYWVKDLAASVKFYQDIMGFSISDYIAWDDNDAVFMHCNVRHHTLALMKDGPNTPAGELMHLMVEATDYNDVGYGYDIVRDMGIPVMIEPGKHSNDHMQSFYLQTPSGFWLEYGYGGREIGPDWEIRNYDAPMLWGHRFVGG
;
A
#
# COMPACT_ATOMS: atom_id res chain seq x y z
N MET A 1 -10.48 18.02 11.03
CA MET A 1 -11.06 17.88 12.38
C MET A 1 -12.33 17.03 12.41
N ALA A 2 -13.47 17.48 11.88
CA ALA A 2 -14.74 16.70 11.99
C ALA A 2 -14.65 15.25 11.46
N LYS A 3 -14.06 15.04 10.27
CA LYS A 3 -13.85 13.69 9.71
C LYS A 3 -12.92 12.81 10.56
N LEU A 4 -11.86 13.38 11.14
CA LEU A 4 -10.93 12.64 12.01
C LEU A 4 -11.63 12.20 13.30
N ALA A 5 -12.37 13.11 13.93
CA ALA A 5 -13.13 12.80 15.13
C ALA A 5 -14.21 11.73 14.88
N ALA A 6 -14.90 11.80 13.72
CA ALA A 6 -15.86 10.79 13.32
C ALA A 6 -15.21 9.41 13.14
N LEU A 7 -14.04 9.34 12.48
CA LEU A 7 -13.30 8.07 12.33
C LEU A 7 -12.85 7.50 13.67
N VAL A 8 -12.32 8.33 14.57
CA VAL A 8 -11.96 7.92 15.94
C VAL A 8 -13.18 7.34 16.67
N GLN A 9 -14.33 8.00 16.57
CA GLN A 9 -15.57 7.52 17.19
C GLN A 9 -16.03 6.18 16.58
N SER A 10 -15.96 6.03 15.25
CA SER A 10 -16.29 4.76 14.58
C SER A 10 -15.41 3.61 15.05
N LEU A 11 -14.10 3.84 15.22
CA LEU A 11 -13.17 2.86 15.78
C LEU A 11 -13.55 2.49 17.23
N GLN A 12 -13.81 3.48 18.08
CA GLN A 12 -14.18 3.27 19.47
C GLN A 12 -15.52 2.51 19.61
N ASN A 13 -16.50 2.80 18.75
CA ASN A 13 -17.79 2.10 18.72
C ASN A 13 -17.64 0.60 18.40
N GLN A 14 -16.54 0.22 17.75
CA GLN A 14 -16.17 -1.17 17.43
C GLN A 14 -15.27 -1.80 18.50
N GLY A 15 -15.11 -1.14 19.65
CA GLY A 15 -14.30 -1.62 20.76
C GLY A 15 -12.79 -1.46 20.55
N VAL A 16 -12.36 -0.74 19.51
CA VAL A 16 -10.93 -0.47 19.29
C VAL A 16 -10.46 0.58 20.29
N VAL A 17 -9.40 0.26 21.03
CA VAL A 17 -8.74 1.23 21.93
C VAL A 17 -7.94 2.21 21.09
N VAL A 18 -8.41 3.46 21.05
CA VAL A 18 -7.75 4.56 20.33
C VAL A 18 -7.13 5.54 21.33
N VAL A 19 -5.85 5.84 21.15
CA VAL A 19 -5.08 6.75 21.99
C VAL A 19 -4.90 8.08 21.28
N LYS A 20 -5.26 9.20 21.93
CA LYS A 20 -4.86 10.53 21.47
C LYS A 20 -3.40 10.75 21.84
N GLU A 21 -2.56 10.95 20.84
CA GLU A 21 -1.11 11.03 21.04
C GLU A 21 -0.66 12.40 21.55
N GLY A 22 0.47 12.39 22.26
CA GLY A 22 1.05 13.59 22.86
C GLY A 22 1.70 14.55 21.85
N PRO A 23 2.02 15.79 22.29
CA PRO A 23 2.62 16.81 21.44
C PRO A 23 3.99 16.40 20.87
N ASP A 24 4.78 15.62 21.61
CA ASP A 24 6.11 15.18 21.17
C ASP A 24 6.03 14.27 19.94
N LEU A 25 5.10 13.31 19.94
CA LEU A 25 4.91 12.42 18.80
C LEU A 25 4.28 13.17 17.61
N CYS A 26 3.36 14.10 17.87
CA CYS A 26 2.82 14.97 16.83
C CYS A 26 3.92 15.81 16.16
N ALA A 27 4.85 16.37 16.95
CA ALA A 27 6.00 17.11 16.44
C ALA A 27 6.93 16.21 15.62
N GLN A 28 7.21 14.99 16.07
CA GLN A 28 8.03 14.01 15.34
C GLN A 28 7.42 13.64 13.98
N ARG A 29 6.10 13.43 13.94
CA ARG A 29 5.33 13.13 12.70
C ARG A 29 5.05 14.36 11.85
N LYS A 30 5.32 15.56 12.36
CA LYS A 30 5.03 16.85 11.73
C LYS A 30 3.53 16.99 11.40
N VAL A 31 2.68 16.66 12.35
CA VAL A 31 1.22 16.77 12.25
C VAL A 31 0.65 17.63 13.39
N LYS A 32 -0.56 18.16 13.23
CA LYS A 32 -1.24 18.95 14.27
C LYS A 32 -1.90 18.08 15.32
N GLU A 33 -2.54 17.01 14.91
CA GLU A 33 -3.15 16.02 15.80
C GLU A 33 -2.93 14.61 15.26
N LEU A 34 -2.77 13.67 16.18
CA LEU A 34 -2.49 12.27 15.89
C LEU A 34 -3.26 11.40 16.88
N TYR A 35 -3.87 10.34 16.38
CA TYR A 35 -4.40 9.25 17.17
C TYR A 35 -3.74 7.95 16.70
N SER A 36 -3.51 7.03 17.61
CA SER A 36 -3.01 5.70 17.28
C SER A 36 -3.88 4.60 17.85
N PHE A 37 -3.81 3.44 17.22
CA PHE A 37 -4.46 2.22 17.68
C PHE A 37 -3.72 1.00 17.13
N THR A 38 -3.88 -0.14 17.79
CA THR A 38 -3.48 -1.42 17.19
C THR A 38 -4.62 -1.92 16.32
N CYS A 39 -4.36 -2.10 15.03
CA CYS A 39 -5.39 -2.57 14.11
C CYS A 39 -5.79 -4.00 14.45
N PRO A 40 -7.09 -4.29 14.68
CA PRO A 40 -7.52 -5.63 15.06
C PRO A 40 -7.34 -6.67 13.94
N MET A 41 -7.23 -6.22 12.68
CA MET A 41 -7.13 -7.11 11.51
C MET A 41 -5.70 -7.56 11.22
N ILE A 42 -4.73 -6.67 11.42
CA ILE A 42 -3.30 -6.91 11.09
C ILE A 42 -2.37 -6.84 12.31
N GLY A 43 -2.88 -6.51 13.49
CA GLY A 43 -2.10 -6.51 14.74
C GLY A 43 -1.00 -5.45 14.85
N ASN A 44 -0.81 -4.60 13.82
CA ASN A 44 0.18 -3.54 13.83
C ASN A 44 -0.40 -2.21 14.36
N ARG A 45 0.49 -1.32 14.79
CA ARG A 45 0.11 0.03 15.21
C ARG A 45 -0.14 0.88 13.98
N GLN A 46 -1.34 1.44 13.88
CA GLN A 46 -1.72 2.42 12.87
C GLN A 46 -1.90 3.80 13.47
N GLU A 47 -1.71 4.81 12.62
CA GLU A 47 -1.75 6.23 12.97
C GLU A 47 -2.74 6.94 12.04
N ILE A 48 -3.69 7.68 12.60
CA ILE A 48 -4.59 8.59 11.87
C ILE A 48 -4.35 10.00 12.36
N TYR A 49 -4.23 10.95 11.43
CA TYR A 49 -3.75 12.28 11.76
C TYR A 49 -4.52 13.39 11.03
N TYR A 50 -4.29 14.62 11.48
CA TYR A 50 -4.77 15.83 10.84
C TYR A 50 -3.68 16.91 10.79
N GLY A 51 -3.71 17.70 9.72
CA GLY A 51 -2.85 18.86 9.54
C GLY A 51 -1.37 18.48 9.38
N PRO A 52 -1.01 17.67 8.37
CA PRO A 52 0.40 17.43 8.07
C PRO A 52 1.10 18.75 7.72
N LEU A 53 2.37 18.87 8.10
CA LEU A 53 3.23 19.96 7.66
C LEU A 53 3.41 19.87 6.14
N VAL A 54 3.02 20.93 5.45
CA VAL A 54 3.32 21.11 4.02
C VAL A 54 4.61 21.91 3.91
N SER A 55 5.62 21.30 3.31
CA SER A 55 6.89 21.96 2.99
C SER A 55 6.80 22.60 1.61
N ASN A 56 7.24 23.86 1.49
CA ASN A 56 7.43 24.51 0.19
C ASN A 56 8.75 24.13 -0.49
N THR A 57 9.63 23.41 0.21
CA THR A 57 10.84 22.84 -0.38
C THR A 57 10.48 21.54 -1.08
N PRO A 58 10.64 21.44 -2.41
CA PRO A 58 10.37 20.20 -3.14
C PRO A 58 11.37 19.12 -2.75
N PHE A 59 10.94 17.86 -2.84
CA PHE A 59 11.87 16.73 -2.76
C PHE A 59 12.82 16.77 -3.96
N ALA A 60 14.12 16.74 -3.69
CA ALA A 60 15.15 16.59 -4.72
C ALA A 60 15.74 15.18 -4.60
N PRO A 61 15.53 14.31 -5.61
CA PRO A 61 16.12 12.98 -5.59
C PRO A 61 17.66 13.07 -5.56
N SER A 62 18.31 12.19 -4.79
CA SER A 62 19.77 12.12 -4.73
C SER A 62 20.41 11.48 -5.96
N ARG A 63 19.60 10.89 -6.84
CA ARG A 63 19.98 10.30 -8.12
C ARG A 63 19.22 11.00 -9.24
N GLY A 64 19.70 10.89 -10.47
CA GLY A 64 19.00 11.40 -11.65
C GLY A 64 17.78 10.55 -12.02
N ILE A 65 16.76 10.56 -11.17
CA ILE A 65 15.43 9.99 -11.45
C ILE A 65 14.43 11.12 -11.66
N SER A 66 13.36 10.85 -12.39
CA SER A 66 12.30 11.81 -12.70
C SER A 66 11.45 12.15 -11.47
N GLY A 67 11.46 11.26 -10.46
CA GLY A 67 10.79 11.44 -9.17
C GLY A 67 9.62 10.48 -8.98
N TYR A 68 8.83 10.71 -7.94
CA TYR A 68 7.77 9.79 -7.52
C TYR A 68 6.38 10.40 -7.65
N LYS A 69 5.40 9.58 -8.05
CA LYS A 69 3.99 9.96 -8.21
C LYS A 69 3.28 9.93 -6.85
N THR A 70 3.62 10.87 -5.97
CA THR A 70 3.03 10.94 -4.62
C THR A 70 1.84 11.90 -4.55
N GLY A 71 2.05 13.21 -4.66
CA GLY A 71 1.00 14.24 -4.79
C GLY A 71 -0.28 13.96 -3.98
N ASN A 72 -1.44 14.05 -4.65
CA ASN A 72 -2.75 13.71 -4.06
C ASN A 72 -2.99 12.20 -3.92
N LEU A 73 -2.10 11.35 -4.44
CA LEU A 73 -2.21 9.89 -4.43
C LEU A 73 -1.54 9.25 -3.21
N GLY A 74 -0.80 10.02 -2.40
CA GLY A 74 -0.01 9.49 -1.29
C GLY A 74 1.21 8.68 -1.75
N LEU A 75 1.87 8.00 -0.81
CA LEU A 75 3.15 7.30 -1.04
C LEU A 75 3.11 6.23 -2.15
N GLY A 76 1.99 5.53 -2.29
CA GLY A 76 1.84 4.31 -3.09
C GLY A 76 0.81 3.40 -2.43
N HIS A 77 1.09 2.10 -2.36
CA HIS A 77 0.23 1.14 -1.64
C HIS A 77 1.00 0.21 -0.73
N VAL A 78 0.27 -0.40 0.20
CA VAL A 78 0.76 -1.48 1.04
C VAL A 78 -0.12 -2.71 0.87
N VAL A 79 0.48 -3.89 0.98
CA VAL A 79 -0.24 -5.17 0.94
C VAL A 79 0.02 -5.94 2.22
N TYR A 80 -1.03 -6.41 2.86
CA TYR A 80 -0.94 -7.19 4.10
C TYR A 80 -1.48 -8.59 3.91
N TRP A 81 -0.82 -9.55 4.56
CA TRP A 81 -1.38 -10.85 4.85
C TRP A 81 -2.35 -10.74 6.03
N VAL A 82 -3.56 -11.30 5.88
CA VAL A 82 -4.62 -11.26 6.90
C VAL A 82 -5.20 -12.64 7.15
N LYS A 83 -5.55 -12.91 8.41
CA LYS A 83 -6.10 -14.21 8.81
C LYS A 83 -7.53 -14.43 8.29
N ASP A 84 -8.34 -13.39 8.36
CA ASP A 84 -9.73 -13.37 7.90
C ASP A 84 -9.90 -12.24 6.89
N LEU A 85 -9.84 -12.60 5.60
CA LEU A 85 -9.92 -11.65 4.50
C LEU A 85 -11.27 -10.92 4.49
N ALA A 86 -12.38 -11.63 4.70
CA ALA A 86 -13.72 -11.04 4.69
C ALA A 86 -13.92 -10.05 5.85
N ALA A 87 -13.49 -10.42 7.07
CA ALA A 87 -13.55 -9.52 8.22
C ALA A 87 -12.65 -8.29 8.03
N SER A 88 -11.47 -8.49 7.42
CA SER A 88 -10.53 -7.40 7.14
C SER A 88 -11.08 -6.41 6.13
N VAL A 89 -11.63 -6.89 5.01
CA VAL A 89 -12.30 -6.05 4.01
C VAL A 89 -13.41 -5.24 4.65
N LYS A 90 -14.26 -5.88 5.46
CA LYS A 90 -15.34 -5.21 6.19
C LYS A 90 -14.82 -4.12 7.12
N PHE A 91 -13.75 -4.38 7.88
CA PHE A 91 -13.14 -3.38 8.75
C PHE A 91 -12.66 -2.16 7.97
N TYR A 92 -11.91 -2.37 6.88
CA TYR A 92 -11.37 -1.25 6.10
C TYR A 92 -12.45 -0.47 5.35
N GLN A 93 -13.49 -1.16 4.88
CA GLN A 93 -14.60 -0.53 4.18
C GLN A 93 -15.53 0.23 5.13
N ASP A 94 -16.08 -0.46 6.13
CA ASP A 94 -17.16 0.08 6.97
C ASP A 94 -16.65 1.05 8.04
N ILE A 95 -15.40 0.88 8.48
CA ILE A 95 -14.83 1.68 9.59
C ILE A 95 -13.82 2.68 9.06
N MET A 96 -12.83 2.21 8.28
CA MET A 96 -11.74 3.08 7.79
C MET A 96 -12.13 3.88 6.54
N GLY A 97 -13.27 3.58 5.92
CA GLY A 97 -13.83 4.35 4.80
C GLY A 97 -13.16 4.08 3.45
N PHE A 98 -12.51 2.94 3.28
CA PHE A 98 -11.98 2.51 1.99
C PHE A 98 -13.13 2.03 1.08
N SER A 99 -12.92 2.12 -0.23
CA SER A 99 -13.77 1.50 -1.23
C SER A 99 -13.00 0.42 -1.97
N ILE A 100 -13.71 -0.59 -2.47
CA ILE A 100 -13.10 -1.68 -3.24
C ILE A 100 -12.84 -1.19 -4.67
N SER A 101 -11.69 -1.54 -5.19
CA SER A 101 -11.25 -1.20 -6.54
C SER A 101 -11.48 -2.35 -7.49
N ASP A 102 -10.94 -3.52 -7.17
CA ASP A 102 -10.98 -4.75 -7.97
C ASP A 102 -10.70 -5.96 -7.07
N TYR A 103 -10.99 -7.15 -7.58
CA TYR A 103 -10.64 -8.45 -7.01
C TYR A 103 -9.73 -9.23 -7.96
N ILE A 104 -8.80 -10.01 -7.42
CA ILE A 104 -8.06 -11.00 -8.21
C ILE A 104 -8.05 -12.32 -7.44
N ALA A 105 -8.51 -13.39 -8.07
CA ALA A 105 -8.40 -14.75 -7.56
C ALA A 105 -7.66 -15.64 -8.54
N TRP A 106 -6.63 -16.36 -8.08
CA TRP A 106 -5.84 -17.28 -8.90
C TRP A 106 -5.32 -18.43 -8.04
N ASP A 107 -5.30 -19.63 -8.59
CA ASP A 107 -5.00 -20.85 -7.83
C ASP A 107 -5.85 -20.90 -6.54
N ASP A 108 -5.20 -20.96 -5.38
CA ASP A 108 -5.84 -20.91 -4.05
C ASP A 108 -5.75 -19.52 -3.37
N ASN A 109 -5.36 -18.48 -4.11
CA ASN A 109 -5.19 -17.12 -3.62
C ASN A 109 -6.39 -16.23 -3.95
N ASP A 110 -6.70 -15.32 -3.02
CA ASP A 110 -7.71 -14.27 -3.18
C ASP A 110 -7.14 -12.95 -2.66
N ALA A 111 -7.16 -11.93 -3.51
CA ALA A 111 -6.65 -10.59 -3.25
C ALA A 111 -7.74 -9.54 -3.47
N VAL A 112 -7.96 -8.71 -2.45
CA VAL A 112 -8.92 -7.60 -2.51
C VAL A 112 -8.16 -6.27 -2.49
N PHE A 113 -8.39 -5.45 -3.51
CA PHE A 113 -7.72 -4.17 -3.71
C PHE A 113 -8.65 -3.03 -3.29
N MET A 114 -8.16 -2.10 -2.49
CA MET A 114 -8.95 -1.04 -1.88
C MET A 114 -8.30 0.33 -1.98
N HIS A 115 -9.11 1.38 -2.20
CA HIS A 115 -8.66 2.76 -2.33
C HIS A 115 -9.37 3.69 -1.34
N CYS A 116 -8.70 4.81 -1.03
CA CYS A 116 -9.26 5.93 -0.26
C CYS A 116 -9.01 7.29 -0.95
N ASN A 117 -8.46 7.27 -2.16
CA ASN A 117 -8.25 8.39 -3.07
C ASN A 117 -8.31 7.86 -4.53
N VAL A 118 -7.93 8.65 -5.52
CA VAL A 118 -8.02 8.23 -6.94
C VAL A 118 -6.94 7.23 -7.37
N ARG A 119 -5.96 6.87 -6.53
CA ARG A 119 -5.02 5.77 -6.81
C ARG A 119 -5.81 4.47 -6.88
N HIS A 120 -5.51 3.60 -7.86
CA HIS A 120 -6.17 2.30 -8.01
C HIS A 120 -6.36 1.59 -6.68
N HIS A 121 -5.30 1.48 -5.88
CA HIS A 121 -5.40 1.01 -4.52
C HIS A 121 -4.31 1.65 -3.67
N THR A 122 -4.60 1.90 -2.40
CA THR A 122 -3.60 2.29 -1.39
C THR A 122 -3.38 1.13 -0.40
N LEU A 123 -4.30 0.18 -0.38
CA LEU A 123 -4.27 -1.03 0.44
C LEU A 123 -4.70 -2.22 -0.42
N ALA A 124 -3.99 -3.33 -0.33
CA ALA A 124 -4.52 -4.63 -0.73
C ALA A 124 -4.41 -5.63 0.42
N LEU A 125 -5.31 -6.60 0.43
CA LEU A 125 -5.42 -7.61 1.48
C LEU A 125 -5.42 -8.99 0.82
N MET A 126 -4.61 -9.90 1.35
CA MET A 126 -4.54 -11.28 0.93
C MET A 126 -4.60 -12.21 2.14
N LYS A 127 -5.20 -13.39 1.98
CA LYS A 127 -5.28 -14.36 3.07
C LYS A 127 -3.90 -14.93 3.42
N ASP A 128 -3.62 -15.07 4.71
CA ASP A 128 -2.40 -15.69 5.22
C ASP A 128 -2.23 -17.15 4.80
N GLY A 129 -0.99 -17.65 4.91
CA GLY A 129 -0.60 -19.00 4.53
C GLY A 129 0.60 -19.52 5.31
N PRO A 130 1.04 -20.78 5.06
CA PRO A 130 2.10 -21.43 5.84
C PRO A 130 3.41 -20.64 5.98
N ASN A 131 3.74 -19.79 5.00
CA ASN A 131 4.96 -18.97 4.99
C ASN A 131 4.65 -17.46 4.87
N THR A 132 3.41 -17.06 5.11
CA THR A 132 2.91 -15.69 4.92
C THR A 132 1.98 -15.34 6.07
N PRO A 133 2.51 -15.23 7.31
CA PRO A 133 1.68 -15.14 8.50
C PRO A 133 0.89 -13.81 8.55
N ALA A 134 -0.32 -13.89 9.09
CA ALA A 134 -1.19 -12.73 9.23
C ALA A 134 -0.55 -11.59 10.02
N GLY A 135 -0.77 -10.36 9.56
CA GLY A 135 -0.25 -9.12 10.14
C GLY A 135 1.07 -8.65 9.53
N GLU A 136 1.74 -9.49 8.74
CA GLU A 136 2.95 -9.09 8.04
C GLU A 136 2.66 -8.21 6.82
N LEU A 137 3.52 -7.20 6.65
CA LEU A 137 3.57 -6.40 5.43
C LEU A 137 4.20 -7.27 4.34
N MET A 138 3.42 -7.63 3.32
CA MET A 138 3.93 -8.33 2.15
C MET A 138 4.85 -7.38 1.38
N HIS A 139 4.30 -6.27 0.90
CA HIS A 139 5.08 -5.25 0.23
C HIS A 139 4.55 -3.84 0.42
N LEU A 140 5.48 -2.90 0.29
CA LEU A 140 5.23 -1.49 0.05
C LEU A 140 5.54 -1.21 -1.42
N MET A 141 4.68 -0.44 -2.10
CA MET A 141 4.94 0.05 -3.44
C MET A 141 5.21 1.54 -3.43
N VAL A 142 6.19 1.97 -4.23
CA VAL A 142 6.40 3.38 -4.56
C VAL A 142 6.36 3.54 -6.09
N GLU A 143 5.58 4.52 -6.56
CA GLU A 143 5.37 4.73 -7.99
C GLU A 143 6.33 5.79 -8.53
N ALA A 144 7.13 5.43 -9.53
CA ALA A 144 7.95 6.32 -10.32
C ALA A 144 7.10 7.16 -11.29
N THR A 145 7.64 8.29 -11.72
CA THR A 145 7.01 9.14 -12.74
C THR A 145 7.40 8.76 -14.17
N ASP A 146 8.44 7.96 -14.35
CA ASP A 146 8.92 7.48 -15.65
C ASP A 146 9.26 5.98 -15.56
N TYR A 147 8.97 5.22 -16.61
CA TYR A 147 9.27 3.79 -16.66
C TYR A 147 10.78 3.49 -16.71
N ASN A 148 11.58 4.37 -17.32
CA ASN A 148 13.03 4.23 -17.35
C ASN A 148 13.62 4.28 -15.94
N ASP A 149 13.02 5.06 -15.02
CA ASP A 149 13.46 5.07 -13.63
C ASP A 149 13.31 3.69 -12.98
N VAL A 150 12.22 2.97 -13.30
CA VAL A 150 12.00 1.57 -12.85
C VAL A 150 13.07 0.66 -13.42
N GLY A 151 13.37 0.77 -14.72
CA GLY A 151 14.45 0.01 -15.37
C GLY A 151 15.83 0.26 -14.75
N TYR A 152 16.20 1.53 -14.54
CA TYR A 152 17.44 1.87 -13.86
C TYR A 152 17.48 1.34 -12.43
N GLY A 153 16.36 1.44 -11.70
CA GLY A 153 16.23 0.86 -10.36
C GLY A 153 16.47 -0.65 -10.35
N TYR A 154 15.93 -1.36 -11.33
CA TYR A 154 16.12 -2.80 -11.50
C TYR A 154 17.59 -3.17 -11.72
N ASP A 155 18.29 -2.48 -12.63
CA ASP A 155 19.71 -2.71 -12.87
C ASP A 155 20.55 -2.43 -11.63
N ILE A 156 20.28 -1.34 -10.90
CA ILE A 156 20.97 -1.02 -9.64
C ILE A 156 20.80 -2.14 -8.61
N VAL A 157 19.57 -2.64 -8.43
CA VAL A 157 19.28 -3.73 -7.47
C VAL A 157 20.09 -4.97 -7.82
N ARG A 158 20.19 -5.32 -9.11
CA ARG A 158 20.96 -6.46 -9.59
C ARG A 158 22.46 -6.28 -9.42
N ASP A 159 23.00 -5.12 -9.79
CA ASP A 159 24.42 -4.79 -9.66
C ASP A 159 24.87 -4.79 -8.19
N MET A 160 23.97 -4.42 -7.28
CA MET A 160 24.21 -4.47 -5.83
C MET A 160 24.04 -5.87 -5.23
N GLY A 161 23.60 -6.87 -6.01
CA GLY A 161 23.34 -8.22 -5.52
C GLY A 161 22.16 -8.29 -4.54
N ILE A 162 21.24 -7.32 -4.57
CA ILE A 162 20.02 -7.36 -3.77
C ILE A 162 19.07 -8.39 -4.40
N PRO A 163 18.46 -9.30 -3.62
CA PRO A 163 17.54 -10.28 -4.18
C PRO A 163 16.34 -9.61 -4.85
N VAL A 164 16.15 -9.91 -6.13
CA VAL A 164 14.89 -9.66 -6.85
C VAL A 164 13.96 -10.82 -6.51
N MET A 165 12.77 -10.52 -6.03
CA MET A 165 11.76 -11.53 -5.66
C MET A 165 10.85 -11.85 -6.83
N ILE A 166 10.49 -10.82 -7.60
CA ILE A 166 9.65 -10.92 -8.79
C ILE A 166 10.26 -10.04 -9.89
N GLU A 167 10.49 -10.64 -11.05
CA GLU A 167 11.02 -9.97 -12.24
C GLU A 167 10.06 -8.90 -12.80
N PRO A 168 10.54 -7.96 -13.63
CA PRO A 168 9.69 -6.99 -14.30
C PRO A 168 8.47 -7.62 -14.98
N GLY A 169 7.31 -7.04 -14.75
CA GLY A 169 6.03 -7.49 -15.29
C GLY A 169 4.99 -6.39 -15.33
N LYS A 170 3.75 -6.77 -15.66
CA LYS A 170 2.60 -5.88 -15.66
C LYS A 170 1.37 -6.54 -15.05
N HIS A 171 0.77 -5.90 -14.06
CA HIS A 171 -0.45 -6.36 -13.41
C HIS A 171 -1.70 -6.24 -14.30
N SER A 172 -2.65 -7.14 -14.08
CA SER A 172 -3.91 -7.24 -14.84
C SER A 172 -4.96 -6.20 -14.43
N ASN A 173 -5.05 -5.88 -13.14
CA ASN A 173 -6.01 -4.91 -12.60
C ASN A 173 -5.50 -3.49 -12.79
N ASP A 174 -4.47 -3.06 -12.06
CA ASP A 174 -4.06 -1.66 -12.02
C ASP A 174 -3.11 -1.25 -13.16
N HIS A 175 -2.69 -2.22 -13.99
CA HIS A 175 -1.72 -2.04 -15.08
C HIS A 175 -0.33 -1.58 -14.64
N MET A 176 -0.01 -1.65 -13.34
CA MET A 176 1.28 -1.28 -12.80
C MET A 176 2.37 -2.15 -13.44
N GLN A 177 3.38 -1.50 -13.99
CA GLN A 177 4.58 -2.15 -14.51
C GLN A 177 5.67 -2.03 -13.46
N SER A 178 6.04 -3.14 -12.84
CA SER A 178 6.87 -3.15 -11.63
C SER A 178 7.77 -4.37 -11.54
N PHE A 179 8.72 -4.31 -10.62
CA PHE A 179 9.47 -5.46 -10.10
C PHE A 179 9.57 -5.36 -8.58
N TYR A 180 10.00 -6.43 -7.93
CA TYR A 180 10.02 -6.54 -6.48
C TYR A 180 11.42 -6.91 -5.99
N LEU A 181 11.90 -6.19 -4.99
CA LEU A 181 13.16 -6.50 -4.30
C LEU A 181 12.93 -6.83 -2.83
N GLN A 182 13.78 -7.69 -2.29
CA GLN A 182 13.79 -8.05 -0.87
C GLN A 182 14.44 -6.94 -0.04
N THR A 183 13.71 -6.37 0.92
CA THR A 183 14.31 -5.43 1.86
C THR A 183 15.06 -6.17 2.99
N PRO A 184 16.05 -5.54 3.64
CA PRO A 184 16.70 -6.09 4.82
C PRO A 184 15.75 -6.39 6.00
N SER A 185 14.55 -5.79 6.00
CA SER A 185 13.53 -5.97 7.04
C SER A 185 12.52 -7.09 6.72
N GLY A 186 12.69 -7.83 5.62
CA GLY A 186 11.89 -9.02 5.31
C GLY A 186 10.67 -8.78 4.39
N PHE A 187 10.10 -7.58 4.36
CA PHE A 187 9.06 -7.25 3.39
C PHE A 187 9.65 -6.89 2.01
N TRP A 188 8.83 -6.92 0.96
CA TRP A 188 9.28 -6.56 -0.39
C TRP A 188 9.02 -5.07 -0.68
N LEU A 189 9.92 -4.46 -1.44
CA LEU A 189 9.66 -3.16 -2.06
C LEU A 189 9.29 -3.40 -3.52
N GLU A 190 8.07 -3.03 -3.88
CA GLU A 190 7.64 -2.92 -5.27
C GLU A 190 8.02 -1.55 -5.81
N TYR A 191 8.74 -1.51 -6.92
CA TYR A 191 9.04 -0.27 -7.62
C TYR A 191 8.40 -0.28 -8.99
N GLY A 192 7.45 0.62 -9.22
CA GLY A 192 6.53 0.52 -10.35
C GLY A 192 6.21 1.84 -11.04
N TYR A 193 5.59 1.74 -12.21
CA TYR A 193 5.13 2.86 -13.02
C TYR A 193 3.83 2.53 -13.76
N GLY A 194 2.98 3.55 -13.95
CA GLY A 194 1.89 3.51 -14.92
C GLY A 194 0.59 2.90 -14.39
N GLY A 195 0.38 2.97 -13.07
CA GLY A 195 -0.87 2.54 -12.45
C GLY A 195 -2.06 3.36 -12.92
N ARG A 196 -3.20 2.70 -13.13
CA ARG A 196 -4.49 3.35 -13.43
C ARG A 196 -4.98 4.14 -12.22
N GLU A 197 -5.78 5.17 -12.48
CA GLU A 197 -6.50 5.91 -11.45
C GLU A 197 -8.00 5.57 -11.50
N ILE A 198 -8.63 5.52 -10.33
CA ILE A 198 -10.07 5.34 -10.17
C ILE A 198 -10.77 6.63 -10.61
N GLY A 199 -11.55 6.53 -11.69
CA GLY A 199 -12.40 7.59 -12.22
C GLY A 199 -13.87 7.46 -11.79
N PRO A 200 -14.72 8.45 -12.15
CA PRO A 200 -16.16 8.40 -11.89
C PRO A 200 -16.89 7.23 -12.58
N ASP A 201 -16.32 6.71 -13.66
CA ASP A 201 -16.80 5.60 -14.48
C ASP A 201 -16.12 4.27 -14.11
N TRP A 202 -15.43 4.21 -12.97
CA TRP A 202 -14.79 2.98 -12.53
C TRP A 202 -15.80 1.88 -12.23
N GLU A 203 -15.60 0.73 -12.87
CA GLU A 203 -16.35 -0.49 -12.60
C GLU A 203 -15.43 -1.49 -11.92
N ILE A 204 -15.85 -1.99 -10.76
CA ILE A 204 -15.15 -3.06 -10.04
C ILE A 204 -15.18 -4.32 -10.89
N ARG A 205 -14.02 -4.90 -11.12
CA ARG A 205 -13.82 -6.14 -11.89
C ARG A 205 -13.25 -7.23 -11.00
N ASN A 206 -13.48 -8.47 -11.46
CA ASN A 206 -12.86 -9.65 -10.90
C ASN A 206 -11.96 -10.26 -11.97
N TYR A 207 -10.69 -10.47 -11.65
CA TYR A 207 -9.67 -11.01 -12.55
C TYR A 207 -9.23 -12.41 -12.09
N ASP A 208 -8.90 -13.28 -13.03
CA ASP A 208 -8.48 -14.68 -12.80
C ASP A 208 -6.97 -14.90 -12.88
N ALA A 209 -6.20 -13.84 -13.16
CA ALA A 209 -4.74 -13.86 -13.23
C ALA A 209 -4.15 -12.54 -12.72
N PRO A 210 -3.05 -12.55 -11.94
CA PRO A 210 -2.50 -11.32 -11.36
C PRO A 210 -1.63 -10.50 -12.32
N MET A 211 -1.21 -11.06 -13.46
CA MET A 211 -0.36 -10.39 -14.44
C MET A 211 -0.84 -10.59 -15.88
N LEU A 212 -0.63 -9.57 -16.72
CA LEU A 212 -0.78 -9.66 -18.17
C LEU A 212 0.44 -10.32 -18.82
N TRP A 213 1.64 -10.03 -18.30
CA TRP A 213 2.91 -10.59 -18.72
C TRP A 213 3.97 -10.36 -17.64
N GLY A 214 5.06 -11.13 -17.69
CA GLY A 214 6.18 -10.98 -16.76
C GLY A 214 5.83 -11.40 -15.33
N HIS A 215 6.39 -10.71 -14.34
CA HIS A 215 6.22 -10.98 -12.91
C HIS A 215 6.53 -12.43 -12.53
N ARG A 216 7.63 -12.97 -13.08
CA ARG A 216 8.11 -14.31 -12.72
C ARG A 216 8.77 -14.25 -11.34
N PHE A 217 8.42 -15.18 -10.47
CA PHE A 217 9.10 -15.36 -9.19
C PHE A 217 10.53 -15.86 -9.42
N VAL A 218 11.48 -15.22 -8.72
CA VAL A 218 12.88 -15.61 -8.72
C VAL A 218 13.18 -16.29 -7.39
N GLY A 219 13.32 -17.61 -7.41
CA GLY A 219 13.61 -18.40 -6.22
C GLY A 219 12.41 -19.18 -5.70
N GLY A 220 12.28 -20.40 -6.22
CA GLY A 220 11.73 -21.56 -5.51
C GLY A 220 12.83 -22.59 -5.31
#